data_AF-A0AA39TJC2-F1
#
_entry.id   AF-A0AA39TJC2-F1
#
_cell.length_a   1.000
_cell.length_b   1.000
_cell.length_c   1.000
_cell.angle_alpha   90.00
_cell.angle_beta   90.00
_cell.angle_gamma   90.00
#
_symmetry.space_group_name_H-M   'P 1'
#
loop_
_entity.id
_entity.type
_entity.pdbx_description
1 polymer ?
#
loop_
_entity_poly.entity_id
_entity_poly.type
_entity_poly.pdbx_seq_one_letter_code
_entity_poly.pdbx_strand_id
1 'polypeptide(L)'
;MYKFPSNLTSRLPFHPPNPDKSHPYAASSHTPPFQRPPSETPAMATINISSHVATTFTKGLNTLLHILDAAEAHAKKTGADVNNDYLPAHPNATKNVKAHLDRLSGSDAAPWEDTEKTWEEFRSRIAKAKKYIEGVDLSVIDKRLEEGVKVDHPFGATALHIAAKDSVLGHGIPNFYFHLATAYSILRSKGVPVGKKDWILEFFRPEVEFP
;
A
#
# COMPACT_ATOMS: atom_id res chain seq x y z
N MET A 1 13.82 23.92 -21.44
CA MET A 1 13.23 25.11 -20.80
C MET A 1 12.05 25.59 -21.64
N TYR A 2 10.83 25.27 -21.22
CA TYR A 2 9.60 25.69 -21.88
C TYR A 2 9.11 27.01 -21.25
N LYS A 3 8.89 28.05 -22.06
CA LYS A 3 8.36 29.36 -21.65
C LYS A 3 6.83 29.35 -21.76
N PHE A 4 6.12 29.78 -20.71
CA PHE A 4 4.69 30.05 -20.74
C PHE A 4 4.41 31.46 -21.31
N PRO A 5 3.39 31.64 -22.17
CA PRO A 5 2.93 32.97 -22.55
C PRO A 5 2.02 33.59 -21.47
N SER A 6 2.38 34.79 -21.06
CA SER A 6 1.58 35.74 -20.29
C SER A 6 0.43 36.28 -21.14
N ASN A 7 -0.80 36.26 -20.60
CA ASN A 7 -1.85 37.30 -20.69
C ASN A 7 -3.26 36.68 -20.64
N LEU A 8 -3.91 36.79 -19.48
CA LEU A 8 -5.37 36.64 -19.33
C LEU A 8 -5.83 37.63 -18.27
N THR A 9 -5.95 38.90 -18.66
CA THR A 9 -6.63 39.95 -17.90
C THR A 9 -7.70 40.57 -18.77
N SER A 10 -8.89 39.97 -18.83
CA SER A 10 -10.11 40.67 -19.24
C SER A 10 -11.17 40.49 -18.16
N ARG A 11 -11.31 41.52 -17.31
CA ARG A 11 -12.48 41.65 -16.43
C ARG A 11 -13.65 42.15 -17.28
N LEU A 12 -14.78 41.45 -17.23
CA LEU A 12 -16.04 41.91 -17.82
C LEU A 12 -16.50 43.22 -17.13
N PRO A 13 -17.13 44.16 -17.85
CA PRO A 13 -17.61 45.41 -17.26
C PRO A 13 -18.82 45.18 -16.32
N PHE A 14 -18.77 45.84 -15.17
CA PHE A 14 -19.84 45.87 -14.17
C PHE A 14 -21.00 46.74 -14.66
N HIS A 15 -22.22 46.19 -14.68
CA HIS A 15 -23.45 46.92 -14.97
C HIS A 15 -24.15 47.25 -13.64
N PRO A 16 -24.42 48.52 -13.31
CA PRO A 16 -25.15 48.85 -12.08
C PRO A 16 -26.63 48.48 -12.21
N PRO A 17 -27.29 48.05 -11.11
CA PRO A 17 -28.69 47.66 -11.12
C PRO A 17 -29.64 48.88 -11.29
N ASN A 18 -30.71 48.66 -12.05
CA ASN A 18 -31.77 49.62 -12.38
C ASN A 18 -32.65 49.92 -11.14
N PRO A 19 -32.87 51.20 -10.75
CA PRO A 19 -33.51 51.54 -9.47
C PRO A 19 -35.05 51.46 -9.43
N ASP A 20 -35.74 51.08 -10.50
CA ASP A 20 -37.22 51.13 -10.55
C ASP A 20 -37.89 49.76 -10.73
N LYS A 21 -37.82 48.92 -9.69
CA LYS A 21 -38.81 47.85 -9.48
C LYS A 21 -39.17 47.75 -8.00
N SER A 22 -40.29 48.37 -7.64
CA SER A 22 -40.98 48.15 -6.38
C SER A 22 -41.46 46.70 -6.28
N HIS A 23 -40.85 45.90 -5.42
CA HIS A 23 -41.35 44.58 -5.04
C HIS A 23 -42.13 44.70 -3.72
N PRO A 24 -43.40 44.26 -3.67
CA PRO A 24 -44.23 44.42 -2.49
C PRO A 24 -44.13 43.16 -1.63
N TYR A 25 -43.34 43.17 -0.55
CA TYR A 25 -43.56 42.29 0.61
C TYR A 25 -42.90 42.92 1.84
N ALA A 26 -43.73 43.59 2.64
CA ALA A 26 -43.43 43.87 4.03
C ALA A 26 -44.16 42.83 4.89
N ALA A 27 -43.41 41.95 5.57
CA ALA A 27 -43.79 41.33 6.83
C ALA A 27 -42.55 40.74 7.50
N SER A 28 -42.26 41.25 8.70
CA SER A 28 -41.18 40.81 9.58
C SER A 28 -41.48 39.41 10.16
N SER A 29 -40.50 38.52 10.09
CA SER A 29 -40.37 37.40 11.03
C SER A 29 -38.91 37.33 11.49
N HIS A 30 -38.66 37.64 12.75
CA HIS A 30 -37.39 37.37 13.41
C HIS A 30 -37.15 35.85 13.41
N THR A 31 -36.32 35.35 12.50
CA THR A 31 -35.71 34.02 12.66
C THR A 31 -34.64 34.13 13.74
N PRO A 32 -34.68 33.30 14.80
CA PRO A 32 -33.57 33.25 15.74
C PRO A 32 -32.29 32.83 15.00
N PRO A 33 -31.10 33.30 15.43
CA PRO A 33 -29.86 32.94 14.79
C PRO A 33 -29.73 31.41 14.77
N PHE A 34 -29.38 30.87 13.60
CA PHE A 34 -29.08 29.45 13.45
C PHE A 34 -27.95 29.08 14.42
N GLN A 35 -28.29 28.46 15.54
CA GLN A 35 -27.31 27.84 16.42
C GLN A 35 -26.83 26.57 15.72
N ARG A 36 -25.59 26.61 15.23
CA ARG A 36 -24.91 25.40 14.77
C ARG A 36 -24.94 24.41 15.95
N PRO A 37 -25.45 23.17 15.75
CA PRO A 37 -25.32 22.15 16.80
C PRO A 37 -23.84 22.02 17.18
N PRO A 38 -23.52 21.69 18.45
CA PRO A 38 -22.14 21.48 18.85
C PRO A 38 -21.49 20.51 17.86
N SER A 39 -20.34 20.91 17.31
CA SER A 39 -19.56 20.01 16.47
C SER A 39 -19.08 18.88 17.37
N GLU A 40 -19.72 17.72 17.32
CA GLU A 40 -19.08 16.48 17.73
C GLU A 40 -17.88 16.32 16.81
N THR A 41 -16.68 16.59 17.32
CA THR A 41 -15.46 16.23 16.63
C THR A 41 -15.52 14.71 16.49
N PRO A 42 -15.63 14.15 15.27
CA PRO A 42 -15.63 12.70 15.13
C PRO A 42 -14.35 12.18 15.77
N ALA A 43 -14.46 11.09 16.54
CA ALA A 43 -13.30 10.42 17.08
C ALA A 43 -12.30 10.19 15.93
N MET A 44 -11.11 10.77 16.04
CA MET A 44 -10.09 10.62 15.00
C MET A 44 -9.74 9.14 14.91
N ALA A 45 -9.98 8.54 13.74
CA ALA A 45 -9.59 7.15 13.51
C ALA A 45 -8.05 7.06 13.59
N THR A 46 -7.55 6.29 14.55
CA THR A 46 -6.12 6.01 14.68
C THR A 46 -5.77 4.75 13.90
N ILE A 47 -4.76 4.83 13.03
CA ILE A 47 -4.21 3.67 12.33
C ILE A 47 -2.89 3.30 13.00
N ASN A 48 -2.82 2.10 13.59
CA ASN A 48 -1.57 1.57 14.12
C ASN A 48 -0.66 1.15 12.96
N ILE A 49 0.61 1.56 13.03
CA ILE A 49 1.59 1.29 11.97
C ILE A 49 1.85 -0.22 11.88
N SER A 50 1.91 -0.94 13.00
CA SER A 50 2.08 -2.40 13.03
C SER A 50 1.00 -3.11 12.18
N SER A 51 -0.26 -2.73 12.39
CA SER A 51 -1.43 -3.30 11.75
C SER A 51 -1.47 -2.95 10.26
N HIS A 52 -1.12 -1.70 9.92
CA HIS A 52 -1.00 -1.28 8.52
C HIS A 52 0.09 -2.05 7.78
N VAL A 53 1.27 -2.23 8.38
CA VAL A 53 2.40 -2.97 7.79
C VAL A 53 2.02 -4.44 7.60
N ALA A 54 1.52 -5.10 8.64
CA ALA A 54 1.10 -6.50 8.59
C ALA A 54 0.02 -6.72 7.51
N THR A 55 -0.99 -5.85 7.48
CA THR A 55 -2.08 -5.89 6.48
C THR A 55 -1.54 -5.70 5.06
N THR A 56 -0.65 -4.73 4.86
CA THR A 56 -0.03 -4.45 3.56
C THR A 56 0.77 -5.64 3.05
N PHE A 57 1.59 -6.24 3.90
CA PHE A 57 2.38 -7.42 3.55
C PHE A 57 1.49 -8.63 3.26
N THR A 58 0.49 -8.91 4.10
CA THR A 58 -0.45 -10.02 3.87
C THR A 58 -1.19 -9.87 2.54
N LYS A 59 -1.75 -8.69 2.26
CA LYS A 59 -2.44 -8.41 0.98
C LYS A 59 -1.51 -8.50 -0.22
N GLY A 60 -0.28 -8.01 -0.10
CA GLY A 60 0.71 -8.15 -1.17
C GLY A 60 1.13 -9.60 -1.42
N LEU A 61 1.28 -10.42 -0.38
CA LEU A 61 1.59 -11.84 -0.54
C LEU A 61 0.41 -12.63 -1.13
N ASN A 62 -0.83 -12.29 -0.77
CA ASN A 62 -2.02 -12.85 -1.41
C ASN A 62 -2.12 -12.45 -2.89
N THR A 63 -1.77 -11.20 -3.22
CA THR A 63 -1.65 -10.71 -4.60
C THR A 63 -0.62 -11.53 -5.38
N LEU A 64 0.54 -11.80 -4.77
CA LEU A 64 1.57 -12.64 -5.38
C LEU A 64 1.06 -14.04 -5.67
N LEU A 65 0.38 -14.68 -4.71
CA LEU A 65 -0.22 -16.02 -4.92
C LEU A 65 -1.22 -16.03 -6.07
N HIS A 66 -2.10 -15.03 -6.14
CA HIS A 66 -3.06 -14.89 -7.25
C HIS A 66 -2.37 -14.77 -8.62
N ILE A 67 -1.30 -13.97 -8.69
CA ILE A 67 -0.50 -13.84 -9.92
C ILE A 67 0.19 -15.16 -10.29
N LEU A 68 0.67 -15.92 -9.30
CA LEU A 68 1.25 -17.25 -9.53
C LEU A 68 0.18 -18.24 -10.02
N ASP A 69 -1.05 -18.20 -9.49
CA ASP A 69 -2.15 -19.03 -9.98
C ASP A 69 -2.47 -18.73 -11.46
N ALA A 70 -2.47 -17.46 -11.83
CA ALA A 70 -2.65 -17.04 -13.23
C ALA A 70 -1.51 -17.53 -14.13
N ALA A 71 -0.26 -17.49 -13.65
CA ALA A 71 0.90 -17.98 -14.38
C ALA A 71 0.84 -19.51 -14.58
N GLU A 72 0.46 -20.27 -13.56
CA GLU A 72 0.30 -21.72 -13.64
C GLU A 72 -0.84 -22.10 -14.60
N ALA A 73 -1.97 -21.39 -14.54
CA ALA A 73 -3.07 -21.57 -15.47
C ALA A 73 -2.68 -21.23 -16.92
N HIS A 74 -1.82 -20.23 -17.12
CA HIS A 74 -1.29 -19.88 -18.43
C HIS A 74 -0.34 -20.96 -18.96
N ALA A 75 0.60 -21.44 -18.12
CA ALA A 75 1.53 -22.52 -18.45
C ALA A 75 0.79 -23.78 -18.94
N LYS A 76 -0.27 -24.18 -18.22
CA LYS A 76 -1.12 -25.33 -18.62
C LYS A 76 -1.75 -25.17 -20.00
N LYS A 77 -2.04 -23.93 -20.44
CA LYS A 77 -2.64 -23.65 -21.74
C LYS A 77 -1.61 -23.57 -22.86
N THR A 78 -0.41 -23.10 -22.58
CA THR A 78 0.65 -22.89 -23.58
C THR A 78 1.65 -24.03 -23.66
N GLY A 79 1.65 -24.95 -22.69
CA GLY A 79 2.65 -26.00 -22.56
C GLY A 79 3.99 -25.51 -21.97
N ALA A 80 4.03 -24.30 -21.40
CA ALA A 80 5.21 -23.79 -20.71
C ALA A 80 5.46 -24.55 -19.40
N ASP A 81 6.73 -24.63 -18.98
CA ASP A 81 7.14 -25.21 -17.71
C ASP A 81 7.25 -24.09 -16.66
N VAL A 82 6.43 -24.12 -15.63
CA VAL A 82 6.43 -23.09 -14.57
C VAL A 82 7.78 -22.96 -13.85
N ASN A 83 8.56 -24.05 -13.74
CA ASN A 83 9.84 -24.04 -13.04
C ASN A 83 10.94 -23.38 -13.88
N ASN A 84 10.95 -23.65 -15.19
CA ASN A 84 11.97 -23.13 -16.09
C ASN A 84 11.58 -21.77 -16.67
N ASP A 85 10.31 -21.60 -17.03
CA ASP A 85 9.84 -20.43 -17.75
C ASP A 85 9.37 -19.34 -16.80
N TYR A 86 8.74 -19.65 -15.66
CA TYR A 86 8.06 -18.63 -14.84
C TYR A 86 8.64 -18.42 -13.44
N LEU A 87 9.43 -19.36 -12.91
CA LEU A 87 9.94 -19.28 -11.55
C LEU A 87 10.65 -17.93 -11.29
N PRO A 88 10.23 -17.16 -10.27
CA PRO A 88 10.90 -15.92 -9.94
C PRO A 88 12.36 -16.19 -9.53
N ALA A 89 13.29 -15.36 -10.01
CA ALA A 89 14.71 -15.55 -9.74
C ALA A 89 15.09 -15.44 -8.25
N HIS A 90 14.27 -14.79 -7.42
CA HIS A 90 14.54 -14.63 -5.99
C HIS A 90 13.26 -14.38 -5.18
N PRO A 91 13.10 -14.96 -3.97
CA PRO A 91 11.95 -14.74 -3.08
C PRO A 91 11.98 -13.38 -2.35
N ASN A 92 12.37 -12.30 -3.03
CA ASN A 92 12.64 -11.00 -2.40
C ASN A 92 11.44 -10.39 -1.66
N ALA A 93 10.20 -10.61 -2.13
CA ALA A 93 9.01 -10.12 -1.43
C ALA A 93 8.89 -10.74 -0.01
N THR A 94 9.10 -12.05 0.13
CA THR A 94 9.01 -12.73 1.44
C THR A 94 10.20 -12.41 2.34
N LYS A 95 11.39 -12.24 1.75
CA LYS A 95 12.60 -11.79 2.47
C LYS A 95 12.42 -10.41 3.08
N ASN A 96 11.81 -9.48 2.34
CA ASN A 96 11.47 -8.15 2.85
C ASN A 96 10.50 -8.24 4.03
N VAL A 97 9.44 -9.04 3.92
CA VAL A 97 8.48 -9.25 5.03
C VAL A 97 9.20 -9.68 6.31
N LYS A 98 10.05 -10.71 6.24
CA LYS A 98 10.81 -11.20 7.40
C LYS A 98 11.73 -10.12 7.97
N ALA A 99 12.59 -9.55 7.14
CA ALA A 99 13.59 -8.58 7.57
C ALA A 99 12.98 -7.32 8.21
N HIS A 100 11.84 -6.85 7.69
CA HIS A 100 11.18 -5.67 8.25
C HIS A 100 10.43 -5.96 9.54
N LEU A 101 9.75 -7.09 9.65
CA LEU A 101 9.07 -7.47 10.90
C LEU A 101 10.07 -7.84 12.00
N ASP A 102 11.20 -8.46 11.67
CA ASP A 102 12.30 -8.68 12.63
C ASP A 102 12.80 -7.36 13.19
N ARG A 103 13.13 -6.41 12.31
CA ARG A 103 13.65 -5.10 12.72
C ARG A 103 12.64 -4.33 13.60
N LEU A 104 11.35 -4.40 13.24
CA LEU A 104 10.28 -3.75 13.99
C LEU A 104 10.05 -4.38 15.37
N SER A 105 10.12 -5.70 15.48
CA SER A 105 9.96 -6.42 16.75
C SER A 105 11.26 -6.46 17.57
N GLY A 106 12.42 -6.22 16.93
CA GLY A 106 13.76 -6.45 17.47
C GLY A 106 14.10 -7.92 17.63
N SER A 107 13.56 -8.75 16.75
CA SER A 107 13.98 -10.15 16.64
C SER A 107 15.33 -10.21 15.92
N ASP A 108 16.29 -10.91 16.55
CA ASP A 108 17.60 -11.21 15.97
C ASP A 108 17.61 -12.58 15.25
N ALA A 109 16.44 -13.10 14.89
CA ALA A 109 16.32 -14.39 14.23
C ALA A 109 17.03 -14.38 12.87
N ALA A 110 17.76 -15.45 12.57
CA ALA A 110 18.49 -15.59 11.31
C ALA A 110 17.56 -15.38 10.09
N PRO A 111 18.09 -14.76 9.01
CA PRO A 111 17.40 -14.72 7.73
C PRO A 111 17.02 -16.12 7.27
N TRP A 112 15.93 -16.22 6.51
CA TRP A 112 15.60 -17.48 5.88
C TRP A 112 16.48 -17.71 4.65
N GLU A 113 17.05 -18.91 4.54
CA GLU A 113 17.80 -19.32 3.35
C GLU A 113 16.95 -19.28 2.08
N ASP A 114 17.56 -18.94 0.95
CA ASP A 114 16.90 -18.79 -0.36
C ASP A 114 17.16 -20.07 -1.18
N THR A 115 16.54 -21.19 -0.77
CA THR A 115 16.79 -22.55 -1.33
C THR A 115 15.73 -23.03 -2.30
N GLU A 116 14.69 -22.23 -2.56
CA GLU A 116 13.56 -22.62 -3.40
C GLU A 116 14.00 -22.76 -4.87
N LYS A 117 13.77 -23.94 -5.45
CA LYS A 117 14.12 -24.30 -6.84
C LYS A 117 12.91 -24.69 -7.68
N THR A 118 11.77 -24.89 -7.04
CA THR A 118 10.52 -25.31 -7.67
C THR A 118 9.40 -24.34 -7.36
N TRP A 119 8.37 -24.40 -8.20
CA TRP A 119 7.15 -23.62 -8.08
C TRP A 119 6.46 -23.88 -6.73
N GLU A 120 6.39 -25.14 -6.33
CA GLU A 120 5.78 -25.59 -5.07
C GLU A 120 6.57 -25.10 -3.85
N GLU A 121 7.90 -25.15 -3.90
CA GLU A 121 8.76 -24.60 -2.84
C GLU A 121 8.59 -23.09 -2.72
N PHE A 122 8.49 -22.38 -3.84
CA PHE A 122 8.26 -20.93 -3.83
C PHE A 122 6.92 -20.55 -3.20
N ARG A 123 5.85 -21.30 -3.53
CA ARG A 123 4.54 -21.12 -2.87
C ARG A 123 4.59 -21.44 -1.38
N SER A 124 5.32 -22.48 -1.00
CA SER A 124 5.54 -22.86 0.39
C SER A 124 6.28 -21.77 1.17
N ARG A 125 7.25 -21.09 0.53
CA ARG A 125 7.95 -19.92 1.09
C ARG A 125 7.01 -18.74 1.31
N ILE A 126 6.06 -18.49 0.41
CA ILE A 126 5.03 -17.46 0.61
C ILE A 126 4.11 -17.83 1.78
N ALA A 127 3.69 -19.08 1.89
CA ALA A 127 2.88 -19.55 3.01
C ALA A 127 3.61 -19.42 4.36
N LYS A 128 4.91 -19.76 4.40
CA LYS A 128 5.78 -19.53 5.56
C LYS A 128 5.81 -18.05 5.95
N ALA A 129 5.92 -17.15 4.98
CA ALA A 129 5.94 -15.71 5.22
C ALA A 129 4.61 -15.19 5.79
N LYS A 130 3.48 -15.66 5.27
CA LYS A 130 2.16 -15.32 5.82
C LYS A 130 1.99 -15.79 7.26
N LYS A 131 2.35 -17.04 7.56
CA LYS A 131 2.31 -17.58 8.92
C LYS A 131 3.24 -16.80 9.87
N TYR A 132 4.37 -16.32 9.35
CA TYR A 132 5.26 -15.47 10.13
C TYR A 132 4.61 -14.11 10.46
N ILE A 133 3.93 -13.46 9.51
CA ILE A 133 3.16 -12.23 9.78
C ILE A 133 2.12 -12.47 10.88
N GLU A 134 1.38 -13.58 10.82
CA GLU A 134 0.35 -13.94 11.80
C GLU A 134 0.90 -14.20 13.21
N GLY A 135 2.16 -14.66 13.31
CA GLY A 135 2.81 -14.99 14.58
C GLY A 135 3.55 -13.83 15.26
N VAL A 136 3.65 -12.68 14.61
CA VAL A 136 4.34 -11.51 15.19
C VAL A 136 3.43 -10.76 16.15
N ASP A 137 3.96 -10.42 17.32
CA ASP A 137 3.26 -9.59 18.31
C ASP A 137 3.24 -8.12 17.86
N LEU A 138 2.11 -7.68 17.31
CA LEU A 138 1.92 -6.31 16.84
C LEU A 138 1.97 -5.29 17.98
N SER A 139 1.61 -5.68 19.21
CA SER A 139 1.63 -4.77 20.37
C SER A 139 3.06 -4.40 20.78
N VAL A 140 3.99 -5.35 20.67
CA VAL A 140 5.42 -5.12 20.89
C VAL A 140 5.97 -4.15 19.83
N ILE A 141 5.55 -4.32 18.57
CA ILE A 141 5.93 -3.39 17.50
C ILE A 141 5.41 -2.00 17.81
N ASP A 142 4.11 -1.84 18.08
CA ASP A 142 3.52 -0.51 18.34
C ASP A 142 4.21 0.19 19.51
N LYS A 143 4.45 -0.51 20.63
CA LYS A 143 5.18 0.03 21.78
C LYS A 143 6.58 0.54 21.39
N ARG A 144 7.34 -0.25 20.63
CA ARG A 144 8.69 0.17 20.17
C ARG A 144 8.65 1.37 19.24
N LEU A 145 7.61 1.48 18.42
CA LEU A 145 7.40 2.61 17.52
C LEU A 145 7.05 3.89 18.31
N GLU A 146 6.23 3.77 19.36
CA GLU A 146 5.90 4.86 20.28
C GLU A 146 7.13 5.34 21.07
N GLU A 147 7.97 4.40 21.52
CA GLU A 147 9.24 4.68 22.22
C GLU A 147 10.31 5.30 21.30
N GLY A 148 10.08 5.34 19.98
CA GLY A 148 11.03 5.91 19.03
C GLY A 148 12.32 5.12 18.90
N VAL A 149 12.26 3.80 19.11
CA VAL A 149 13.43 2.90 19.05
C VAL A 149 14.17 3.07 17.73
N LYS A 150 15.50 3.20 17.81
CA LYS A 150 16.38 3.21 16.64
C LYS A 150 16.82 1.80 16.29
N VAL A 151 17.00 1.56 15.00
CA VAL A 151 17.34 0.27 14.43
C VAL A 151 18.43 0.42 13.37
N ASP A 152 19.16 -0.67 13.16
CA ASP A 152 20.20 -0.75 12.15
C ASP A 152 19.55 -1.16 10.83
N HIS A 153 19.52 -0.22 9.89
CA HIS A 153 19.01 -0.45 8.54
C HIS A 153 20.17 -0.58 7.56
N PRO A 154 20.43 -1.78 7.01
CA PRO A 154 21.49 -1.97 6.02
C PRO A 154 21.27 -1.08 4.78
N PHE A 155 22.31 -0.37 4.37
CA PHE A 155 22.32 0.48 3.18
C PHE A 155 23.67 0.34 2.45
N GLY A 156 23.74 -0.64 1.56
CA GLY A 156 24.99 -1.01 0.90
C GLY A 156 26.03 -1.52 1.90
N ALA A 157 27.23 -0.92 1.88
CA ALA A 157 28.34 -1.25 2.79
C ALA A 157 28.22 -0.59 4.18
N THR A 158 27.15 0.18 4.43
CA THR A 158 26.94 0.92 5.68
C THR A 158 25.63 0.51 6.35
N ALA A 159 25.45 0.88 7.61
CA ALA A 159 24.18 0.79 8.31
C ALA A 159 23.69 2.19 8.70
N LEU A 160 22.41 2.46 8.46
CA LEU A 160 21.75 3.68 8.91
C LEU A 160 21.11 3.41 10.27
N HIS A 161 21.50 4.16 11.31
CA HIS A 161 20.83 4.15 12.61
C HIS A 161 19.63 5.12 12.60
N ILE A 162 18.45 4.60 12.25
CA ILE A 162 17.23 5.38 12.02
C ILE A 162 16.10 4.90 12.93
N ALA A 163 15.05 5.71 13.10
CA ALA A 163 13.87 5.27 13.85
C ALA A 163 13.24 4.05 13.16
N ALA A 164 12.77 3.09 13.95
CA ALA A 164 12.13 1.88 13.46
C ALA A 164 10.95 2.20 12.50
N LYS A 165 10.18 3.23 12.83
CA LYS A 165 9.11 3.78 11.99
C LYS A 165 9.59 4.17 10.59
N ASP A 166 10.68 4.93 10.53
CA ASP A 166 11.22 5.43 9.25
C ASP A 166 11.83 4.29 8.43
N SER A 167 12.41 3.28 9.10
CA SER A 167 12.94 2.09 8.43
C SER A 167 11.86 1.29 7.68
N VAL A 168 10.63 1.23 8.21
CA VAL A 168 9.54 0.50 7.55
C VAL A 168 8.76 1.38 6.58
N LEU A 169 8.43 2.62 6.95
CA LEU A 169 7.63 3.50 6.10
C LEU A 169 8.44 4.07 4.93
N GLY A 170 9.69 4.42 5.16
CA GLY A 170 10.58 5.01 4.16
C GLY A 170 11.29 3.98 3.27
N HIS A 171 11.52 2.77 3.78
CA HIS A 171 12.19 1.72 3.02
C HIS A 171 11.37 0.44 2.90
N GLY A 172 10.87 -0.13 3.99
CA GLY A 172 10.29 -1.47 3.96
C GLY A 172 9.07 -1.64 3.06
N ILE A 173 8.09 -0.75 3.19
CA ILE A 173 6.90 -0.77 2.35
C ILE A 173 7.27 -0.49 0.87
N PRO A 174 8.04 0.56 0.52
CA PRO A 174 8.48 0.79 -0.86
C PRO A 174 9.26 -0.38 -1.47
N ASN A 175 10.19 -0.98 -0.72
CA ASN A 175 11.02 -2.09 -1.19
C ASN A 175 10.19 -3.36 -1.43
N PHE A 176 9.26 -3.65 -0.52
CA PHE A 176 8.30 -4.74 -0.71
C PHE A 176 7.47 -4.57 -2.00
N TYR A 177 6.89 -3.37 -2.21
CA TYR A 177 6.13 -3.09 -3.42
C TYR A 177 6.97 -3.19 -4.70
N PHE A 178 8.23 -2.73 -4.65
CA PHE A 178 9.15 -2.83 -5.77
C PHE A 178 9.33 -4.30 -6.20
N HIS A 179 9.59 -5.20 -5.26
CA HIS A 179 9.77 -6.62 -5.58
C HIS A 179 8.48 -7.31 -6.03
N LEU A 180 7.34 -6.96 -5.40
CA LEU A 180 6.05 -7.47 -5.83
C LEU A 180 5.75 -7.03 -7.27
N ALA A 181 5.97 -5.75 -7.60
CA ALA A 181 5.72 -5.19 -8.94
C ALA A 181 6.67 -5.76 -9.99
N THR A 182 7.90 -6.04 -9.59
CA THR A 182 8.89 -6.72 -10.43
C THR A 182 8.43 -8.14 -10.77
N ALA A 183 7.98 -8.93 -9.79
CA ALA A 183 7.46 -10.27 -10.05
C ALA A 183 6.25 -10.26 -11.00
N TYR A 184 5.29 -9.36 -10.76
CA TYR A 184 4.17 -9.11 -11.66
C TYR A 184 4.63 -8.78 -13.08
N SER A 185 5.58 -7.85 -13.22
CA SER A 185 6.05 -7.37 -14.53
C SER A 185 6.79 -8.45 -15.31
N ILE A 186 7.61 -9.27 -14.64
CA ILE A 186 8.30 -10.41 -15.25
C ILE A 186 7.29 -11.40 -15.82
N LEU A 187 6.32 -11.82 -15.02
CA LEU A 187 5.30 -12.80 -15.48
C LEU A 187 4.46 -12.22 -16.61
N ARG A 188 4.06 -10.95 -16.50
CA ARG A 188 3.35 -10.24 -17.56
C ARG A 188 4.17 -10.16 -18.86
N SER A 189 5.48 -9.89 -18.78
CA SER A 189 6.35 -9.87 -19.96
C SER A 189 6.51 -11.24 -20.62
N LYS A 190 6.28 -12.33 -19.87
CA LYS A 190 6.31 -13.71 -20.36
C LYS A 190 4.96 -14.20 -20.90
N GLY A 191 4.00 -13.29 -21.10
CA GLY A 191 2.70 -13.58 -21.72
C GLY A 191 1.60 -13.97 -20.74
N VAL A 192 1.88 -14.06 -19.44
CA VAL A 192 0.85 -14.36 -18.43
C VAL A 192 -0.23 -13.25 -18.47
N PRO A 193 -1.53 -13.60 -18.61
CA PRO A 193 -2.61 -12.65 -18.86
C PRO A 193 -3.08 -11.95 -17.56
N VAL A 194 -2.15 -11.37 -16.82
CA VAL A 194 -2.43 -10.58 -15.60
C VAL A 194 -2.57 -9.10 -15.93
N GLY A 195 -3.37 -8.38 -15.13
CA GLY A 195 -3.73 -6.99 -15.26
C GLY A 195 -3.64 -6.20 -13.95
N LYS A 196 -3.94 -4.89 -14.02
CA LYS A 196 -4.04 -4.03 -12.82
C LYS A 196 -5.08 -4.54 -11.82
N LYS A 197 -6.14 -5.20 -12.28
CA LYS A 197 -7.16 -5.82 -11.42
C LYS A 197 -6.57 -6.93 -10.57
N ASP A 198 -5.76 -7.81 -11.16
CA ASP A 198 -5.06 -8.89 -10.46
C ASP A 198 -4.08 -8.39 -9.39
N TRP A 199 -3.51 -7.20 -9.60
CA TRP A 199 -2.67 -6.53 -8.62
C TRP A 199 -3.45 -5.88 -7.48
N ILE A 200 -4.46 -5.06 -7.79
CA ILE A 200 -5.06 -4.15 -6.80
C ILE A 200 -6.15 -4.85 -5.98
N LEU A 201 -6.86 -5.83 -6.53
CA LEU A 201 -8.09 -6.31 -5.93
C LEU A 201 -7.93 -6.79 -4.48
N GLU A 202 -6.85 -7.49 -4.19
CA GLU A 202 -6.57 -7.98 -2.84
C GLU A 202 -6.38 -6.86 -1.83
N PHE A 203 -5.87 -5.69 -2.27
CA PHE A 203 -5.75 -4.52 -1.41
C PHE A 203 -7.11 -3.92 -1.02
N PHE A 204 -8.17 -4.17 -1.79
CA PHE A 204 -9.53 -3.75 -1.47
C PHE A 204 -10.36 -4.78 -0.70
N ARG A 205 -9.92 -6.05 -0.56
CA ARG A 205 -10.71 -7.06 0.16
C ARG A 205 -10.64 -6.88 1.69
N PRO A 206 -11.70 -7.16 2.47
CA PRO A 206 -13.01 -7.70 2.06
C PRO A 206 -14.01 -6.62 1.61
N GLU A 207 -13.61 -5.35 1.58
CA GLU A 207 -14.49 -4.18 1.46
C GLU A 207 -15.14 -4.00 0.07
N VAL A 208 -14.72 -4.79 -0.93
CA VAL A 208 -15.30 -4.75 -2.28
C VAL A 208 -16.18 -5.96 -2.53
N GLU A 209 -17.49 -5.71 -2.53
CA GLU A 209 -18.49 -6.55 -3.17
C GLU A 209 -18.60 -6.10 -4.63
N PHE A 210 -18.41 -7.03 -5.58
CA PHE A 210 -18.72 -6.74 -6.97
C PHE A 210 -20.21 -6.93 -7.21
N PRO A 211 -20.89 -6.01 -7.92
CA PRO A 211 -22.27 -6.19 -8.35
C PRO A 211 -22.43 -7.36 -9.31
#